data_AF-A0A972ZVR4-F1
#
_entry.id   AF-A0A972ZVR4-F1
#
_cell.length_a   1.000
_cell.length_b   1.000
_cell.length_c   1.000
_cell.angle_alpha   90.00
_cell.angle_beta   90.00
_cell.angle_gamma   90.00
#
_symmetry.space_group_name_H-M   'P 1'
#
loop_
_entity.id
_entity.type
_entity.pdbx_description
1 polymer ?
#
loop_
_entity_poly.entity_id
_entity_poly.type
_entity_poly.pdbx_seq_one_letter_code
_entity_poly.pdbx_strand_id
1 'polypeptide(L)'
;MSALEDMFLIQNHLAAYCHAVDRGTLDEVAELFHENAVMTPAYEGGAPLHGRDAIRGWYANYNTYFRSDQVTHLRHQITTPVIQVNGNEATSTCYFDADVLDADKKESLRFYGRYDDKLVKEDGRWVFMDRVINGYYALPTTDYRMLGG
;
A
#
# COMPACT_ATOMS: atom_id res chain seq x y z
N MET A 1 -26.01 -4.23 -3.19
CA MET A 1 -25.13 -3.20 -2.61
C MET A 1 -25.30 -1.94 -3.42
N SER A 2 -25.39 -0.78 -2.77
CA SER A 2 -25.46 0.52 -3.46
C SER A 2 -24.06 1.02 -3.80
N ALA A 3 -23.94 1.93 -4.77
CA ALA A 3 -22.67 2.56 -5.12
C ALA A 3 -22.00 3.26 -3.92
N LEU A 4 -22.78 3.81 -2.99
CA LEU A 4 -22.26 4.44 -1.77
C LEU A 4 -21.64 3.42 -0.80
N GLU A 5 -22.28 2.26 -0.64
CA GLU A 5 -21.72 1.15 0.17
C GLU A 5 -20.41 0.65 -0.46
N ASP A 6 -20.37 0.52 -1.79
CA ASP A 6 -19.16 0.09 -2.50
C ASP A 6 -18.01 1.08 -2.35
N MET A 7 -18.28 2.40 -2.44
CA MET A 7 -17.26 3.42 -2.18
C MET A 7 -16.68 3.30 -0.76
N PHE A 8 -17.52 3.05 0.25
CA PHE A 8 -17.06 2.87 1.63
C PHE A 8 -16.21 1.60 1.78
N LEU A 9 -16.64 0.49 1.17
CA LEU A 9 -15.88 -0.76 1.18
C LEU A 9 -14.52 -0.62 0.48
N ILE A 10 -14.46 0.09 -0.64
CA ILE A 10 -13.20 0.39 -1.34
C ILE A 10 -12.32 1.27 -0.45
N GLN A 11 -12.86 2.34 0.16
CA GLN A 11 -12.09 3.19 1.05
C GLN A 11 -11.50 2.40 2.23
N ASN A 12 -12.29 1.48 2.81
CA ASN A 12 -11.81 0.58 3.85
C ASN A 12 -10.75 -0.41 3.32
N HIS A 13 -10.88 -0.90 2.08
CA HIS A 13 -9.89 -1.76 1.43
C HIS A 13 -8.54 -1.05 1.23
N LEU A 14 -8.57 0.21 0.80
CA LEU A 14 -7.38 1.05 0.68
C LEU A 14 -6.69 1.25 2.04
N ALA A 15 -7.47 1.49 3.10
CA ALA A 15 -6.94 1.62 4.45
C ALA A 15 -6.39 0.28 5.00
N ALA A 16 -7.08 -0.83 4.73
CA ALA A 16 -6.64 -2.17 5.14
C ALA A 16 -5.28 -2.52 4.52
N TYR A 17 -5.04 -2.11 3.26
CA TYR A 17 -3.74 -2.24 2.63
C TYR A 17 -2.62 -1.55 3.42
N CYS A 18 -2.81 -0.30 3.86
CA CYS A 18 -1.82 0.41 4.67
C CYS A 18 -1.44 -0.41 5.92
N HIS A 19 -2.45 -0.87 6.67
CA HIS A 19 -2.23 -1.64 7.88
C HIS A 19 -1.60 -3.02 7.62
N ALA A 20 -2.00 -3.70 6.55
CA ALA A 20 -1.44 -5.00 6.17
C ALA A 20 0.04 -4.85 5.79
N VAL A 21 0.41 -3.82 5.01
CA VAL A 21 1.81 -3.54 4.68
C VAL A 21 2.62 -3.18 5.92
N ASP A 22 2.06 -2.40 6.84
CA ASP A 22 2.75 -1.93 8.05
C ASP A 22 2.95 -3.03 9.11
N ARG A 23 1.94 -3.87 9.31
CA ARG A 23 1.87 -4.79 10.46
C ARG A 23 1.35 -6.18 10.14
N GLY A 24 0.70 -6.37 9.00
CA GLY A 24 0.19 -7.67 8.58
C GLY A 24 1.27 -8.63 8.11
N THR A 25 0.82 -9.85 7.84
CA THR A 25 1.56 -10.95 7.21
C THR A 25 1.60 -10.78 5.69
N LEU A 26 2.50 -11.52 5.04
CA LEU A 26 2.58 -11.55 3.57
C LEU A 26 1.28 -12.06 2.93
N ASP A 27 0.60 -12.99 3.60
CA ASP A 27 -0.65 -13.57 3.10
C ASP A 27 -1.78 -12.54 3.21
N GLU A 28 -1.88 -11.82 4.33
CA GLU A 28 -2.85 -10.73 4.49
C GLU A 28 -2.68 -9.62 3.45
N VAL A 29 -1.43 -9.27 3.08
CA VAL A 29 -1.19 -8.30 2.00
C VAL A 29 -1.60 -8.90 0.65
N ALA A 30 -1.21 -10.14 0.37
CA ALA A 30 -1.48 -10.80 -0.90
C ALA A 30 -2.99 -11.02 -1.15
N GLU A 31 -3.77 -11.31 -0.10
CA GLU A 31 -5.23 -11.49 -0.18
C GLU A 31 -5.98 -10.21 -0.59
N LEU A 32 -5.37 -9.03 -0.48
CA LEU A 32 -5.96 -7.78 -0.96
C LEU A 32 -5.92 -7.65 -2.49
N PHE A 33 -5.14 -8.49 -3.15
CA PHE A 33 -4.98 -8.54 -4.60
C PHE A 33 -5.73 -9.72 -5.20
N HIS A 34 -6.34 -9.50 -6.35
CA HIS A 34 -6.89 -10.54 -7.21
C HIS A 34 -5.80 -11.57 -7.58
N GLU A 35 -6.17 -12.84 -7.82
CA GLU A 35 -5.21 -13.90 -8.18
C GLU A 35 -4.36 -13.53 -9.40
N ASN A 36 -5.00 -12.89 -10.39
CA ASN A 36 -4.40 -12.37 -11.62
C ASN A 36 -4.03 -10.87 -11.56
N ALA A 37 -3.89 -10.29 -10.38
CA ALA A 37 -3.61 -8.85 -10.26
C ALA A 37 -2.26 -8.47 -10.87
N VAL A 38 -2.14 -7.21 -11.27
CA VAL A 38 -0.87 -6.62 -11.71
C VAL A 38 -0.46 -5.50 -10.75
N MET A 39 0.79 -5.50 -10.31
CA MET A 39 1.35 -4.42 -9.50
C MET A 39 2.58 -3.83 -10.16
N THR A 40 2.66 -2.49 -10.23
CA THR A 40 3.79 -1.77 -10.82
C THR A 40 4.38 -0.79 -9.82
N PRO A 41 5.49 -1.14 -9.14
CA PRO A 41 6.32 -0.21 -8.38
C PRO A 41 7.06 0.75 -9.34
N ALA A 42 6.38 1.78 -9.84
CA ALA A 42 6.88 2.61 -10.95
C ALA A 42 8.20 3.33 -10.61
N TYR A 43 8.45 3.61 -9.33
CA TYR A 43 9.68 4.24 -8.85
C TYR A 43 10.91 3.33 -8.94
N GLU A 44 10.75 2.01 -9.11
CA GLU A 44 11.85 1.05 -9.25
C GLU A 44 12.29 0.89 -10.71
N GLY A 45 11.50 1.36 -11.68
CA GLY A 45 11.79 1.21 -13.11
C GLY A 45 11.77 -0.24 -13.63
N GLY A 46 11.29 -1.18 -12.82
CA GLY A 46 11.18 -2.61 -13.15
C GLY A 46 9.94 -2.94 -13.99
N ALA A 47 9.89 -4.19 -14.46
CA ALA A 47 8.70 -4.73 -15.12
C ALA A 47 7.54 -4.92 -14.11
N PRO A 48 6.27 -4.84 -14.55
CA PRO A 48 5.13 -5.14 -13.70
C PRO A 48 5.18 -6.56 -13.14
N LEU A 49 4.68 -6.71 -11.91
CA LEU A 49 4.52 -7.98 -11.22
C LEU A 49 3.16 -8.55 -11.59
N HIS A 50 3.14 -9.78 -12.10
CA HIS A 50 1.93 -10.45 -12.55
C HIS A 50 1.53 -11.59 -11.62
N GLY A 51 0.30 -11.51 -11.11
CA GLY A 51 -0.30 -12.50 -10.23
C GLY A 51 0.04 -12.29 -8.76
N ARG A 52 -0.85 -12.78 -7.90
CA ARG A 52 -0.76 -12.66 -6.44
C ARG A 52 0.56 -13.19 -5.89
N ASP A 53 1.07 -14.29 -6.44
CA ASP A 53 2.33 -14.90 -5.97
C ASP A 53 3.55 -14.01 -6.24
N ALA A 54 3.62 -13.36 -7.41
CA ALA A 54 4.70 -12.43 -7.74
C ALA A 54 4.67 -11.21 -6.83
N ILE A 55 3.47 -10.69 -6.57
CA ILE A 55 3.23 -9.56 -5.66
C ILE A 55 3.66 -9.94 -4.23
N ARG A 56 3.26 -11.12 -3.76
CA ARG A 56 3.67 -11.66 -2.45
C ARG A 56 5.19 -11.79 -2.35
N GLY A 57 5.85 -12.27 -3.40
CA GLY A 57 7.31 -12.37 -3.47
C GLY A 57 8.00 -11.00 -3.38
N TRP A 58 7.43 -9.98 -4.02
CA TRP A 58 7.92 -8.61 -3.89
C TRP A 58 7.79 -8.08 -2.45
N TYR A 59 6.66 -8.31 -1.79
CA TYR A 59 6.50 -7.93 -0.36
C TYR A 59 7.41 -8.73 0.57
N ALA A 60 7.77 -9.97 0.24
CA ALA A 60 8.75 -10.73 1.01
C ALA A 60 10.14 -10.06 0.95
N ASN A 61 10.54 -9.58 -0.23
CA ASN A 61 11.76 -8.79 -0.38
C ASN A 61 11.65 -7.45 0.35
N TYR A 62 10.52 -6.74 0.22
CA TYR A 62 10.24 -5.51 0.95
C TYR A 62 10.37 -5.70 2.47
N ASN A 63 9.84 -6.79 3.03
CA ASN A 63 9.96 -7.08 4.46
C ASN A 63 11.41 -7.40 4.87
N THR A 64 12.17 -8.04 3.99
CA THR A 64 13.57 -8.38 4.27
C THR A 64 14.47 -7.15 4.28
N TYR A 65 14.30 -6.26 3.29
CA TYR A 65 15.24 -5.16 3.05
C TYR A 65 14.77 -3.81 3.55
N PHE A 66 13.47 -3.59 3.67
CA PHE A 66 12.89 -2.32 4.10
C PHE A 66 12.18 -2.45 5.45
N ARG A 67 11.10 -3.23 5.55
CA ARG A 67 10.36 -3.48 6.82
C ARG A 67 11.07 -4.54 7.70
N SER A 68 12.40 -4.44 7.77
CA SER A 68 13.24 -5.31 8.59
C SER A 68 13.04 -5.06 10.08
N ASP A 69 13.61 -5.92 10.93
CA ASP A 69 13.54 -5.79 12.41
C ASP A 69 14.13 -4.47 12.96
N GLN A 70 14.92 -3.76 12.16
CA GLN A 70 15.51 -2.45 12.51
C GLN A 70 14.53 -1.28 12.30
N VAL A 71 13.53 -1.50 11.46
CA VAL A 71 12.49 -0.52 11.15
C VAL A 71 11.38 -0.61 12.18
N THR A 72 11.11 0.51 12.82
CA THR A 72 10.03 0.67 13.79
C THR A 72 9.08 1.77 13.36
N HIS A 73 7.87 1.75 13.90
CA HIS A 73 6.88 2.81 13.68
C HIS A 73 6.59 3.11 12.21
N LEU A 74 6.67 2.09 11.33
CA LEU A 74 6.22 2.21 9.95
C LEU A 74 4.72 2.54 9.92
N ARG A 75 4.36 3.57 9.16
CA ARG A 75 2.97 4.02 9.00
C ARG A 75 2.72 4.45 7.56
N HIS A 76 1.89 3.72 6.83
CA HIS A 76 1.32 4.18 5.57
C HIS A 76 0.02 4.96 5.84
N GLN A 77 -0.09 6.13 5.24
CA GLN A 77 -1.23 7.03 5.35
C GLN A 77 -1.70 7.41 3.95
N ILE A 78 -3.02 7.33 3.71
CA ILE A 78 -3.63 7.74 2.44
C ILE A 78 -4.54 8.95 2.68
N THR A 79 -4.61 9.83 1.69
CA THR A 79 -5.47 11.02 1.74
C THR A 79 -6.22 11.22 0.43
N THR A 80 -7.37 11.89 0.54
CA THR A 80 -8.17 12.40 -0.60
C THR A 80 -8.44 11.37 -1.72
N PRO A 81 -8.92 10.15 -1.41
CA PRO A 81 -9.19 9.16 -2.45
C PRO A 81 -10.30 9.63 -3.39
N VAL A 82 -10.02 9.62 -4.68
CA VAL A 82 -11.03 9.74 -5.75
C VAL A 82 -11.43 8.33 -6.14
N ILE A 83 -12.68 7.95 -5.89
CA ILE A 83 -13.21 6.60 -6.15
C ILE A 83 -14.35 6.70 -7.14
N GLN A 84 -14.31 5.88 -8.19
CA GLN A 84 -15.38 5.74 -9.18
C GLN A 84 -15.79 4.29 -9.27
N VAL A 85 -17.07 3.99 -9.04
CA VAL A 85 -17.63 2.64 -9.06
C VAL A 85 -18.51 2.47 -10.29
N ASN A 86 -18.32 1.38 -11.02
CA ASN A 86 -19.13 0.97 -12.17
C ASN A 86 -19.49 -0.52 -12.05
N GLY A 87 -20.61 -0.81 -11.39
CA GLY A 87 -21.04 -2.19 -11.16
C GLY A 87 -20.04 -2.96 -10.28
N ASN A 88 -19.38 -3.96 -10.87
CA ASN A 88 -18.39 -4.80 -10.19
C ASN A 88 -16.94 -4.38 -10.47
N GLU A 89 -16.74 -3.22 -11.09
CA GLU A 89 -15.42 -2.63 -11.34
C GLU A 89 -15.36 -1.26 -10.68
N ALA A 90 -14.15 -0.85 -10.28
CA ALA A 90 -13.90 0.48 -9.77
C ALA A 90 -12.49 0.96 -10.07
N THR A 91 -12.29 2.27 -10.02
CA THR A 91 -10.96 2.90 -10.01
C THR A 91 -10.79 3.71 -8.75
N SER A 92 -9.58 3.73 -8.21
CA SER A 92 -9.21 4.69 -7.17
C SER A 92 -7.86 5.34 -7.41
N THR A 93 -7.77 6.63 -7.11
CA THR A 93 -6.51 7.36 -7.02
C THR A 93 -6.43 8.02 -5.66
N CYS A 94 -5.33 7.83 -4.93
CA CYS A 94 -5.10 8.51 -3.66
C CYS A 94 -3.62 8.88 -3.48
N TYR A 95 -3.38 10.00 -2.81
CA TYR A 95 -2.03 10.33 -2.37
C TYR A 95 -1.69 9.51 -1.13
N PHE A 96 -0.43 9.13 -1.00
CA PHE A 96 0.08 8.52 0.21
C PHE A 96 1.31 9.26 0.73
N ASP A 97 1.44 9.24 2.04
CA ASP A 97 2.71 9.39 2.72
C ASP A 97 2.98 8.13 3.54
N ALA A 98 4.26 7.80 3.72
CA ALA A 98 4.66 6.74 4.62
C ALA A 98 5.86 7.20 5.44
N ASP A 99 5.79 7.07 6.77
CA ASP A 99 6.94 7.35 7.63
C ASP A 99 7.43 6.14 8.37
N VAL A 100 8.73 6.16 8.62
CA VAL A 100 9.46 5.08 9.28
C VAL A 100 10.55 5.63 10.18
N LEU A 101 10.88 4.90 11.25
CA LEU A 101 12.02 5.15 12.12
C LEU A 101 12.99 3.97 12.04
N ASP A 102 14.23 4.23 11.68
CA ASP A 102 15.35 3.30 11.87
C ASP A 102 15.92 3.54 13.28
N ALA A 103 15.64 2.61 14.19
CA ALA A 103 16.01 2.75 15.60
C ALA A 103 17.53 2.70 15.81
N ASP A 104 18.25 1.96 14.98
CA ASP A 104 19.70 1.78 15.09
C ASP A 104 20.44 3.03 14.59
N LYS A 105 19.97 3.61 13.49
CA LYS A 105 20.62 4.79 12.87
C LYS A 105 20.18 6.13 13.47
N LYS A 106 19.13 6.15 14.28
CA LYS A 106 18.43 7.38 14.70
C LYS A 106 18.02 8.25 13.51
N GLU A 107 17.57 7.60 12.45
CA GLU A 107 17.13 8.25 11.23
C GLU A 107 15.64 7.98 11.04
N SER A 108 14.92 8.98 10.55
CA SER A 108 13.56 8.81 10.05
C SER A 108 13.52 9.12 8.57
N LEU A 109 12.67 8.43 7.85
CA LEU A 109 12.43 8.68 6.44
C LEU A 109 10.93 8.80 6.22
N ARG A 110 10.52 9.83 5.46
CA ARG A 110 9.14 9.98 5.01
C ARG A 110 9.07 9.94 3.50
N PHE A 111 8.24 9.06 2.97
CA PHE A 111 7.97 8.86 1.55
C PHE A 111 6.69 9.58 1.16
N TYR A 112 6.66 10.06 -0.08
CA TYR A 112 5.49 10.68 -0.68
C TYR A 112 5.23 10.08 -2.05
N GLY A 113 3.96 9.85 -2.35
CA GLY A 113 3.58 9.26 -3.62
C GLY A 113 2.08 9.25 -3.86
N ARG A 114 1.69 8.45 -4.85
CA ARG A 114 0.30 8.26 -5.26
C ARG A 114 0.06 6.82 -5.70
N TYR A 115 -1.03 6.23 -5.25
CA TYR A 115 -1.56 4.98 -5.79
C TYR A 115 -2.56 5.27 -6.90
N ASP A 116 -2.45 4.55 -8.00
CA ASP A 116 -3.49 4.46 -9.03
C ASP A 116 -3.93 3.00 -9.16
N ASP A 117 -5.21 2.76 -8.89
CA ASP A 117 -5.75 1.41 -8.72
C ASP A 117 -6.92 1.15 -9.65
N LYS A 118 -7.01 -0.11 -10.12
CA LYS A 118 -8.26 -0.70 -10.60
C LYS A 118 -8.64 -1.82 -9.64
N LEU A 119 -9.92 -1.85 -9.28
CA LEU A 119 -10.48 -2.84 -8.38
C LEU A 119 -11.60 -3.61 -9.08
N VAL A 120 -11.72 -4.89 -8.70
CA VAL A 120 -12.83 -5.75 -9.11
C VAL A 120 -13.52 -6.28 -7.86
N LYS A 121 -14.81 -6.55 -7.99
CA LYS A 121 -15.62 -7.14 -6.93
C LYS A 121 -15.78 -8.64 -7.18
N GLU A 122 -15.22 -9.45 -6.28
CA GLU A 122 -15.32 -10.91 -6.28
C GLU A 122 -15.99 -11.39 -5.00
N ASP A 123 -17.02 -12.24 -5.13
CA ASP A 123 -17.77 -12.79 -3.99
C ASP A 123 -18.20 -11.74 -2.95
N GLY A 124 -18.55 -10.55 -3.43
CA GLY A 124 -18.98 -9.42 -2.60
C GLY A 124 -17.86 -8.61 -1.96
N ARG A 125 -16.59 -8.95 -2.20
CA ARG A 125 -15.40 -8.25 -1.69
C ARG A 125 -14.67 -7.52 -2.82
N TRP A 126 -14.20 -6.31 -2.55
CA TRP A 126 -13.34 -5.57 -3.47
C TRP A 126 -11.89 -6.02 -3.30
N VAL A 127 -11.18 -6.22 -4.41
CA VAL A 127 -9.75 -6.56 -4.44
C VAL A 127 -9.04 -5.77 -5.54
N PHE A 128 -7.73 -5.57 -5.39
CA PHE A 128 -6.92 -4.90 -6.42
C PHE A 128 -6.75 -5.81 -7.63
N MET A 129 -7.13 -5.33 -8.81
CA MET A 129 -6.81 -5.96 -10.09
C MET A 129 -5.57 -5.33 -10.74
N ASP A 130 -5.39 -4.03 -10.55
CA ASP A 130 -4.22 -3.27 -11.00
C ASP A 130 -3.85 -2.28 -9.91
N ARG A 131 -2.56 -2.14 -9.61
CA ARG A 131 -2.03 -1.10 -8.74
C ARG A 131 -0.72 -0.56 -9.28
N VAL A 132 -0.66 0.75 -9.51
CA VAL A 132 0.58 1.48 -9.79
C VAL A 132 0.98 2.28 -8.56
N ILE A 133 2.20 2.03 -8.07
CA ILE A 133 2.80 2.76 -6.95
C ILE A 133 3.72 3.83 -7.53
N ASN A 134 3.26 5.07 -7.53
CA ASN A 134 4.05 6.21 -7.99
C ASN A 134 4.77 6.83 -6.78
N GLY A 135 6.01 6.41 -6.52
CA GLY A 135 6.88 7.08 -5.54
C GLY A 135 7.46 8.36 -6.14
N TYR A 136 7.31 9.49 -5.46
CA TYR A 136 7.75 10.79 -5.97
C TYR A 136 9.08 11.24 -5.36
N TYR A 137 9.16 11.25 -4.03
CA TYR A 137 10.35 11.65 -3.30
C TYR A 137 10.28 11.15 -1.86
N ALA A 138 11.42 11.13 -1.18
CA ALA A 138 11.52 10.85 0.23
C ALA A 138 12.34 11.94 0.93
N LEU A 139 11.97 12.27 2.17
CA LEU A 139 12.63 13.27 2.99
C LEU A 139 13.22 12.61 4.23
N PRO A 140 14.55 12.71 4.47
CA PRO A 140 15.12 12.31 5.73
C PRO A 140 14.67 13.27 6.83
N THR A 141 14.36 12.74 8.00
CA THR A 141 14.13 13.51 9.22
C THR A 141 15.17 13.09 10.25
N THR A 142 16.12 13.97 10.53
CA THR A 142 17.24 13.74 11.46
C THR A 142 17.07 14.43 12.80
N ASP A 143 16.03 15.27 12.95
CA ASP A 143 15.72 16.03 14.16
C ASP A 143 14.37 15.59 14.75
N TYR A 144 14.30 14.32 15.17
CA TYR A 144 13.13 13.79 15.88
C TYR A 144 13.48 13.41 17.31
N ARG A 145 12.46 13.45 18.18
CA ARG A 145 12.56 13.00 19.56
C ARG A 145 11.48 11.96 19.84
N MET A 146 11.87 10.83 20.43
CA MET A 146 10.91 9.85 20.94
C MET A 146 10.14 10.44 22.12
N LEU A 147 8.82 10.30 22.09
CA LEU A 147 7.94 10.66 23.20
C LEU A 147 7.87 9.48 24.17
N GLY A 148 8.35 9.67 25.40
CA GLY A 148 8.32 8.65 26.46
C GLY A 148 9.46 7.62 26.35
N GLY A 149 10.46 7.80 27.21
CA GLY A 149 11.57 6.87 27.45
C GLY A 149 11.97 6.94 28.91
#